data_AF-A0A8X6VXD9-F1
#
_entry.id   AF-A0A8X6VXD9-F1
#
_cell.length_a   1.000
_cell.length_b   1.000
_cell.length_c   1.000
_cell.angle_alpha   90.00
_cell.angle_beta   90.00
_cell.angle_gamma   90.00
#
_symmetry.space_group_name_H-M   'P 1'
#
loop_
_entity.id
_entity.type
_entity.pdbx_description
1 polymer ?
#
loop_
_entity_poly.entity_id
_entity_poly.type
_entity_poly.pdbx_seq_one_letter_code
_entity_poly.pdbx_strand_id
1 'polypeptide(L)'
;MLCIFWDQEGPIYYELLKPGGTVNTDLYKQQLFNLNDAILEKHEQYEKRQHKVIFLDDNAPSHRAKPTKDIVKALGWEPLAHAAYSTDLAPSDYHPFTSFKRIG
;
A
#
# COMPACT_ATOMS: atom_id res chain seq x y z
N MET A 1 14.73 -0.03 -3.57
CA MET A 1 13.36 -0.42 -3.98
C MET A 1 12.42 0.69 -3.55
N LEU A 2 11.49 1.12 -4.40
CA LEU A 2 10.49 2.14 -4.06
C LEU A 2 9.20 1.43 -3.62
N CYS A 3 8.69 1.77 -2.44
CA CYS A 3 7.37 1.38 -1.96
C CYS A 3 6.48 2.62 -2.03
N ILE A 4 5.31 2.54 -2.65
CA ILE A 4 4.40 3.68 -2.80
C ILE A 4 2.96 3.24 -2.61
N PHE A 5 2.22 4.02 -1.84
CA PHE A 5 0.79 3.89 -1.60
C PHE A 5 0.11 5.20 -2.02
N TRP A 6 -1.02 5.08 -2.70
CA TRP A 6 -1.69 6.19 -3.36
C TRP A 6 -3.18 5.87 -3.52
N ASP A 7 -3.97 6.90 -3.75
CA ASP A 7 -5.38 6.79 -4.09
C ASP A 7 -5.74 7.69 -5.29
N GLN A 8 -7.02 7.84 -5.58
CA GLN A 8 -7.49 8.68 -6.70
C GLN A 8 -7.08 10.16 -6.62
N GLU A 9 -6.71 10.68 -5.44
CA GLU A 9 -6.24 12.06 -5.25
C GLU A 9 -4.71 12.18 -5.38
N GLY A 10 -3.99 11.07 -5.23
CA GLY A 10 -2.56 10.97 -5.56
C GLY A 10 -1.75 10.17 -4.54
N PRO A 11 -0.42 10.35 -4.49
CA PRO A 11 0.44 9.65 -3.54
C PRO A 11 0.13 10.02 -2.09
N ILE A 12 -0.06 9.01 -1.24
CA ILE A 12 -0.32 9.18 0.20
C ILE A 12 0.99 9.02 0.98
N TYR A 13 1.68 7.90 0.77
CA TYR A 13 2.92 7.55 1.46
C TYR A 13 3.87 6.85 0.50
N TYR A 14 5.17 7.11 0.63
CA TYR A 14 6.20 6.40 -0.11
C TYR A 14 7.48 6.28 0.72
N GLU A 15 8.22 5.21 0.47
CA GLU A 15 9.50 4.96 1.11
C GLU A 15 10.50 4.40 0.09
N LEU A 16 11.68 5.02 0.02
CA LEU A 16 12.77 4.53 -0.79
C LEU A 16 13.75 3.74 0.07
N LEU A 17 13.79 2.43 -0.15
CA LEU A 17 14.75 1.56 0.54
C LEU A 17 16.16 1.73 -0.04
N LYS A 18 17.16 1.57 0.82
CA LYS A 18 18.57 1.51 0.45
C LYS A 18 18.80 0.49 -0.69
N PRO A 19 19.82 0.69 -1.54
CA PRO A 19 20.17 -0.27 -2.60
C PRO A 19 20.29 -1.70 -2.06
N GLY A 20 19.66 -2.67 -2.73
CA GLY A 20 19.60 -4.07 -2.30
C GLY A 20 18.59 -4.38 -1.19
N GLY A 21 17.89 -3.38 -0.65
CA GLY A 21 16.85 -3.58 0.37
C GLY A 21 15.58 -4.22 -0.20
N THR A 22 15.02 -5.19 0.54
CA THR A 22 13.77 -5.89 0.23
C THR A 22 12.74 -5.67 1.33
N VAL A 23 11.45 -5.64 0.98
CA VAL A 23 10.37 -5.57 1.96
C VAL A 23 10.17 -6.95 2.58
N ASN A 24 10.55 -7.08 3.83
CA ASN A 24 10.16 -8.23 4.66
C ASN A 24 8.85 -7.90 5.41
N THR A 25 8.31 -8.88 6.13
CA THR A 25 7.06 -8.70 6.88
C THR A 25 7.17 -7.57 7.90
N ASP A 26 8.26 -7.46 8.66
CA ASP A 26 8.37 -6.45 9.72
C ASP A 26 8.43 -5.03 9.18
N LEU A 27 9.17 -4.83 8.09
CA LEU A 27 9.23 -3.55 7.40
C LEU A 27 7.85 -3.20 6.82
N TYR A 28 7.18 -4.16 6.19
CA TYR A 28 5.84 -3.92 5.65
C TYR A 28 4.85 -3.51 6.73
N LYS A 29 4.89 -4.15 7.90
CA LYS A 29 4.05 -3.76 9.04
C LYS A 29 4.28 -2.30 9.45
N GLN A 30 5.54 -1.87 9.55
CA GLN A 30 5.87 -0.48 9.87
C GLN A 30 5.34 0.48 8.80
N GLN A 31 5.48 0.11 7.53
CA GLN A 31 4.94 0.89 6.42
C GLN A 31 3.41 1.05 6.50
N LEU A 32 2.67 0.02 6.92
CA LEU A 32 1.21 0.11 7.09
C LEU A 32 0.81 1.06 8.23
N PHE A 33 1.56 1.09 9.33
CA PHE A 33 1.33 2.07 10.40
C PHE A 33 1.60 3.50 9.92
N ASN A 34 2.74 3.73 9.27
CA ASN A 34 3.08 5.04 8.70
C ASN A 34 2.06 5.50 7.64
N LEU A 35 1.59 4.56 6.82
CA LEU A 35 0.53 4.82 5.86
C LEU A 35 -0.76 5.24 6.55
N ASN A 36 -1.16 4.57 7.63
CA ASN A 36 -2.35 4.94 8.39
C ASN A 36 -2.25 6.37 8.93
N ASP A 37 -1.11 6.74 9.50
CA ASP A 37 -0.88 8.10 10.00
C ASP A 37 -0.97 9.14 8.87
N ALA A 38 -0.38 8.83 7.71
CA ALA A 38 -0.45 9.68 6.52
C ALA A 38 -1.88 9.82 5.95
N ILE A 39 -2.69 8.75 5.99
CA ILE A 39 -4.11 8.78 5.59
C ILE A 39 -4.88 9.73 6.51
N LEU A 40 -4.69 9.60 7.83
CA LEU A 40 -5.37 10.43 8.81
C LEU A 40 -4.98 11.91 8.69
N GLU A 41 -3.72 12.21 8.37
CA GLU A 41 -3.24 13.58 8.13
C GLU A 41 -3.82 14.19 6.84
N LYS A 42 -3.84 13.43 5.73
CA LYS A 42 -4.27 13.96 4.43
C LYS A 42 -5.77 14.05 4.26
N HIS A 43 -6.53 13.22 4.96
CA HIS A 43 -7.96 13.04 4.71
C HIS A 43 -8.73 12.99 6.03
N GLU A 44 -9.12 14.15 6.57
CA GLU A 44 -9.94 14.28 7.78
C GLU A 44 -11.23 13.43 7.75
N GLN A 45 -11.74 13.11 6.55
CA GLN A 45 -12.92 12.27 6.33
C GLN A 45 -12.75 10.81 6.78
N TYR A 46 -11.52 10.27 6.76
CA TYR A 46 -11.24 8.93 7.29
C TYR A 46 -11.06 8.95 8.81
N GLU A 47 -10.57 10.05 9.38
CA GLU A 47 -10.47 10.25 10.84
C GLU A 47 -11.85 10.21 11.50
N LYS A 48 -12.86 10.83 10.86
CA LYS A 48 -14.26 10.79 11.30
C LYS A 48 -14.94 9.42 11.11
N ARG A 49 -14.22 8.40 10.63
CA ARG A 49 -14.69 7.03 10.33
C ARG A 49 -15.93 6.98 9.43
N GLN A 50 -16.19 8.03 8.67
CA GLN A 50 -17.34 8.08 7.78
C GLN A 50 -17.17 7.15 6.57
N HIS A 51 -15.92 6.85 6.21
CA HIS A 51 -15.57 5.95 5.11
C HIS A 51 -14.56 4.90 5.57
N LYS A 52 -14.70 3.68 5.08
CA LYS A 52 -13.78 2.57 5.33
C LYS A 52 -12.71 2.57 4.25
N VAL A 53 -11.44 2.45 4.64
CA VAL A 53 -10.33 2.29 3.69
C VAL A 53 -10.45 0.92 3.02
N ILE A 54 -10.56 0.92 1.68
CA ILE A 54 -10.45 -0.29 0.87
C ILE A 54 -8.99 -0.42 0.47
N PHE A 55 -8.34 -1.47 0.97
CA PHE A 55 -6.91 -1.68 0.83
C PHE A 55 -6.61 -2.73 -0.25
N LEU A 56 -5.81 -2.34 -1.23
CA LEU A 56 -5.32 -3.21 -2.31
C LEU A 56 -3.79 -3.21 -2.31
N ASP A 57 -3.21 -4.40 -2.20
CA ASP A 57 -1.78 -4.64 -2.33
C ASP A 57 -1.50 -5.84 -3.25
N ASP A 58 -0.22 -6.06 -3.57
CA ASP A 58 0.18 -7.23 -4.34
C ASP A 58 0.17 -8.51 -3.48
N ASN A 59 0.21 -9.67 -4.14
CA ASN A 59 0.17 -10.97 -3.46
C ASN A 59 1.55 -11.45 -2.95
N ALA A 60 2.51 -10.56 -2.66
CA ALA A 60 3.83 -10.94 -2.16
C ALA A 60 3.75 -11.73 -0.83
N PRO A 61 4.71 -12.64 -0.56
CA PRO A 61 4.69 -13.46 0.65
C PRO A 61 4.65 -12.65 1.96
N SER A 62 5.34 -11.51 2.02
CA SER A 62 5.32 -10.56 3.15
C SER A 62 3.93 -9.96 3.38
N HIS A 63 3.19 -9.66 2.32
CA HIS A 63 1.86 -9.07 2.38
C HIS A 63 0.80 -10.10 2.79
N ARG A 64 0.97 -11.35 2.36
CA ARG A 64 0.07 -12.46 2.71
C ARG A 64 0.34 -13.09 4.08
N ALA A 65 1.43 -12.68 4.75
CA ALA A 65 1.79 -13.17 6.07
C ALA A 65 0.69 -12.86 7.09
N LYS A 66 0.50 -13.78 8.06
CA LYS A 66 -0.50 -13.62 9.13
C LYS A 66 -0.36 -12.29 9.89
N PRO A 67 0.84 -11.84 10.31
CA PRO A 67 0.99 -10.57 11.02
C PRO A 67 0.50 -9.36 10.23
N THR A 68 0.66 -9.39 8.91
CA THR A 68 0.19 -8.32 8.01
C THR A 68 -1.32 -8.27 7.97
N LYS A 69 -1.98 -9.43 7.78
CA LYS A 69 -3.44 -9.52 7.79
C LYS A 69 -4.04 -9.07 9.12
N ASP A 70 -3.37 -9.39 10.23
CA ASP A 70 -3.79 -8.97 11.57
C ASP A 70 -3.74 -7.44 11.71
N ILE A 71 -2.73 -6.77 11.15
CA ILE A 71 -2.63 -5.31 11.13
C ILE A 71 -3.70 -4.66 10.25
N VAL A 72 -3.89 -5.13 9.01
CA VAL A 72 -4.94 -4.59 8.12
C VAL A 72 -6.31 -4.66 8.80
N LYS A 73 -6.59 -5.78 9.49
CA LYS A 73 -7.81 -5.94 10.29
C LYS A 73 -7.86 -4.99 11.49
N ALA A 74 -6.76 -4.83 12.22
CA ALA A 74 -6.68 -3.94 13.39
C ALA A 74 -6.87 -2.45 13.01
N LEU A 75 -6.40 -2.04 11.83
CA LEU A 75 -6.61 -0.71 11.26
C LEU A 75 -8.05 -0.52 10.74
N GLY A 76 -8.87 -1.58 10.71
CA GLY A 76 -10.26 -1.53 10.26
C GLY A 76 -10.42 -1.45 8.74
N TRP A 77 -9.35 -1.74 7.99
CA TRP A 77 -9.34 -1.67 6.54
C TRP A 77 -10.03 -2.90 5.93
N GLU A 78 -10.65 -2.71 4.77
CA GLU A 78 -11.22 -3.79 3.97
C GLU A 78 -10.21 -4.28 2.94
N PRO A 79 -9.65 -5.50 3.10
CA PRO A 79 -8.74 -6.03 2.09
C PRO A 79 -9.52 -6.41 0.83
N LEU A 80 -9.14 -5.84 -0.30
CA LEU A 80 -9.65 -6.24 -1.60
C LEU A 80 -8.97 -7.55 -2.03
N ALA A 81 -9.75 -8.51 -2.51
CA ALA A 81 -9.18 -9.76 -3.02
C ALA A 81 -8.52 -9.51 -4.38
N HIS A 82 -7.19 -9.66 -4.45
CA HIS A 82 -6.46 -9.63 -5.72
C HIS A 82 -6.20 -11.04 -6.24
N ALA A 83 -6.48 -11.28 -7.53
CA ALA A 83 -6.10 -12.52 -8.19
C ALA A 83 -4.55 -12.63 -8.25
N ALA A 84 -4.02 -13.84 -8.08
CA ALA A 84 -2.58 -14.07 -8.20
C ALA A 84 -2.12 -13.73 -9.63
N TYR A 85 -1.01 -13.00 -9.76
CA TYR A 85 -0.38 -12.65 -11.04
C TYR A 85 -1.23 -11.80 -12.00
N SER A 86 -2.05 -10.89 -11.48
CA SER A 86 -2.67 -9.84 -12.29
C SER A 86 -1.94 -8.51 -12.13
N THR A 87 -0.70 -8.42 -12.64
CA THR A 87 0.00 -7.15 -12.90
C THR A 87 -0.89 -6.18 -13.67
N ASP A 88 -1.77 -6.70 -14.52
CA ASP A 88 -2.66 -5.93 -15.37
C ASP A 88 -3.85 -5.32 -14.60
N LEU A 89 -4.11 -5.81 -13.37
CA LEU A 89 -5.21 -5.39 -12.50
C LEU A 89 -4.73 -4.58 -11.28
N ALA A 90 -3.42 -4.52 -11.02
CA ALA A 90 -2.88 -3.64 -10.00
C ALA A 90 -2.73 -2.24 -10.62
N PRO A 91 -3.48 -1.22 -10.17
CA PRO A 91 -3.40 0.11 -10.77
C PRO A 91 -1.98 0.68 -10.73
N SER A 92 -1.16 0.27 -9.75
CA SER A 92 0.27 0.63 -9.62
C SER A 92 1.12 0.19 -10.81
N ASP A 93 0.87 -0.98 -11.37
CA ASP A 93 1.67 -1.56 -12.45
C ASP A 93 1.26 -1.00 -13.83
N TYR A 94 0.02 -0.50 -13.96
CA TYR A 94 -0.50 0.08 -15.20
C TYR A 94 -0.44 1.62 -15.27
N HIS A 95 -0.54 2.36 -14.15
CA HIS A 95 -0.75 3.83 -14.19
C HIS A 95 0.43 4.66 -13.60
N PRO A 96 0.88 4.45 -12.35
CA PRO A 96 2.06 5.13 -11.81
C PRO A 96 3.38 4.67 -12.44
N PHE A 97 3.67 3.36 -12.48
CA PHE A 97 4.99 2.89 -12.92
C PHE A 97 5.24 3.04 -14.43
N THR A 98 4.20 3.02 -15.26
CA THR A 98 4.31 3.27 -16.71
C THR A 98 4.77 4.69 -17.02
N SER A 99 4.34 5.66 -16.20
CA SER A 99 4.75 7.06 -16.30
C SER A 99 6.18 7.28 -15.81
N PHE A 100 6.62 6.53 -14.78
CA PHE A 100 8.00 6.56 -14.28
C PHE A 100 9.01 5.86 -15.20
N LYS A 101 8.60 4.84 -15.98
CA LYS A 101 9.47 4.15 -16.94
C LYS A 101 9.89 5.00 -18.15
N ARG A 102 9.25 6.14 -18.38
CA ARG A 102 9.52 7.02 -19.54
C ARG A 102 10.56 8.10 -19.27
N ILE A 103 11.17 8.09 -18.08
CA ILE A 103 12.32 8.92 -17.73
C ILE A 103 13.52 7.99 -17.62
N GLY A 104 14.05 7.61 -18.78
CA GLY A 104 15.26 6.82 -18.96
C GLY A 104 15.98 7.31 -20.20
#